data_AF-A0A6V8MTP2-F1
#
_entry.id   AF-A0A6V8MTP2-F1
#
_cell.length_a   1.000
_cell.length_b   1.000
_cell.length_c   1.000
_cell.angle_alpha   90.00
_cell.angle_beta   90.00
_cell.angle_gamma   90.00
#
_symmetry.space_group_name_H-M   'P 1'
#
loop_
_entity.id
_entity.type
_entity.pdbx_description
1 polymer ?
#
loop_
_entity_poly.entity_id
_entity_poly.type
_entity_poly.pdbx_seq_one_letter_code
_entity_poly.pdbx_strand_id
1 'polypeptide(L)'
;MVQSAADFRQLKGVGAILGKRLYDAGFDSFTKIAQAGEEGLSKVRGVNRRHLTSILQQARELAGREQDEQQEPAQLMQQRVTGMREKVENLAQATRDRFAGEMSEKCGRKLGSDLERIENALLQMHDFGNKRSKRIAKILTKAEKKVSGLEDATLKKVRKGFKKARKAVLKALT
;
A
#
# COMPACT_ATOMS: atom_id res chain seq x y z
N MET A 1 -3.25 9.88 -9.34
CA MET A 1 -3.61 11.12 -8.62
C MET A 1 -3.81 12.20 -9.65
N VAL A 2 -4.76 13.12 -9.44
CA VAL A 2 -4.95 14.28 -10.32
C VAL A 2 -3.91 15.32 -9.93
N GLN A 3 -3.00 15.63 -10.84
CA GLN A 3 -2.02 16.70 -10.66
C GLN A 3 -2.65 18.05 -10.97
N SER A 4 -2.24 19.04 -10.18
CA SER A 4 -2.71 20.42 -10.31
C SER A 4 -2.01 21.10 -11.47
N ALA A 5 -2.63 22.11 -12.08
CA ALA A 5 -1.97 22.96 -13.08
C ALA A 5 -0.64 23.59 -12.61
N ALA A 6 -0.41 23.65 -11.28
CA ALA A 6 0.84 24.10 -10.67
C ALA A 6 1.95 23.04 -10.72
N ASP A 7 1.63 21.75 -10.69
CA ASP A 7 2.61 20.65 -10.67
C ASP A 7 3.28 20.51 -12.05
N PHE A 8 2.55 20.81 -13.13
CA PHE A 8 3.11 20.88 -14.49
C PHE A 8 4.17 21.97 -14.67
N ARG A 9 4.33 22.91 -13.73
CA ARG A 9 5.44 23.89 -13.76
C ARG A 9 6.81 23.26 -13.55
N GLN A 10 6.87 22.02 -13.05
CA GLN A 10 8.13 21.28 -12.92
C GLN A 10 8.74 20.92 -14.28
N LEU A 11 7.94 20.90 -15.36
CA LEU A 11 8.40 20.66 -16.72
C LEU A 11 8.99 21.95 -17.31
N LYS A 12 10.28 21.94 -17.64
CA LYS A 12 10.96 23.06 -18.30
C LYS A 12 10.31 23.30 -19.67
N GLY A 13 9.74 24.49 -19.86
CA GLY A 13 8.98 24.86 -21.06
C GLY A 13 7.45 24.86 -20.86
N VAL A 14 6.95 24.40 -19.71
CA VAL A 14 5.53 24.46 -19.36
C VAL A 14 5.27 25.57 -18.34
N GLY A 15 4.73 26.69 -18.83
CA GLY A 15 4.30 27.81 -17.97
C GLY A 15 2.93 27.57 -17.32
N ALA A 16 2.52 28.46 -16.41
CA ALA A 16 1.23 28.37 -15.70
C ALA A 16 0.01 28.30 -16.63
N ILE A 17 0.07 28.99 -17.78
CA ILE A 17 -1.01 29.00 -18.78
C ILE A 17 -1.07 27.67 -19.53
N LEU A 18 0.10 27.10 -19.86
CA LEU A 18 0.16 25.82 -20.56
C LEU A 18 -0.23 24.66 -19.64
N GLY A 19 0.17 24.70 -18.37
CA GLY A 19 -0.25 23.74 -17.35
C GLY A 19 -1.77 23.73 -17.14
N LYS A 20 -2.42 24.90 -17.13
CA LYS A 20 -3.89 24.97 -17.11
C LYS A 20 -4.52 24.36 -18.36
N ARG A 21 -4.01 24.69 -19.54
CA ARG A 21 -4.53 24.13 -20.81
C ARG A 21 -4.35 22.61 -20.93
N LEU A 22 -3.24 22.08 -20.40
CA LEU A 22 -3.02 20.64 -20.34
C LEU A 22 -4.03 19.97 -19.41
N TYR A 23 -4.28 20.58 -18.25
CA TYR A 23 -5.30 20.12 -17.32
C TYR A 23 -6.71 20.18 -17.93
N ASP A 24 -7.06 21.29 -18.59
CA ASP A 24 -8.35 21.48 -19.29
C ASP A 24 -8.52 20.52 -20.48
N ALA A 25 -7.43 20.09 -21.10
CA ALA A 25 -7.41 19.07 -22.15
C ALA A 25 -7.51 17.63 -21.60
N GLY A 26 -7.63 17.45 -20.29
CA GLY A 26 -7.78 16.15 -19.63
C GLY A 26 -6.46 15.44 -19.32
N PHE A 27 -5.32 16.10 -19.50
CA PHE A 27 -4.02 15.61 -19.06
C PHE A 27 -3.82 15.95 -17.59
N ASP A 28 -4.40 15.11 -16.73
CA ASP A 28 -4.38 15.25 -15.27
C ASP A 28 -3.16 14.58 -14.60
N SER A 29 -2.20 14.05 -15.35
CA SER A 29 -1.02 13.36 -14.80
C SER A 29 0.16 13.34 -15.79
N PHE A 30 1.41 13.33 -15.28
CA PHE A 30 2.62 13.16 -16.12
C PHE A 30 2.60 11.86 -16.93
N THR A 31 2.01 10.78 -16.39
CA THR A 31 1.82 9.52 -17.11
C THR A 31 0.90 9.67 -18.34
N LYS A 32 -0.21 10.43 -18.22
CA LYS A 32 -1.10 10.68 -19.37
C LYS A 32 -0.43 11.55 -20.41
N ILE A 33 0.40 12.51 -19.98
CA ILE A 33 1.22 13.33 -20.89
C ILE A 33 2.23 12.45 -21.64
N ALA A 34 2.93 11.58 -20.93
CA ALA A 34 3.91 10.66 -21.52
C ALA A 34 3.27 9.66 -22.50
N GLN A 35 2.05 9.19 -22.20
CA GLN A 35 1.28 8.27 -23.05
C GLN A 35 0.66 8.93 -24.27
N ALA A 36 0.18 10.17 -24.13
CA ALA A 36 -0.41 10.93 -25.23
C ALA A 36 0.61 11.26 -26.33
N GLY A 37 1.90 11.24 -25.99
CA GLY A 37 2.99 11.42 -26.94
C GLY A 37 2.99 12.78 -27.63
N GLU A 38 3.75 12.89 -28.71
CA GLU A 38 3.88 14.14 -29.46
C GLU A 38 2.56 14.55 -30.12
N GLU A 39 1.82 13.58 -30.66
CA GLU A 39 0.55 13.83 -31.34
C GLU A 39 -0.51 14.39 -30.39
N GLY A 40 -0.60 13.85 -29.17
CA GLY A 40 -1.57 14.30 -28.17
C GLY A 40 -1.25 15.69 -27.64
N LEU A 41 0.02 16.00 -27.36
CA LEU A 41 0.40 17.34 -26.91
C LEU A 41 0.39 18.37 -28.04
N SER A 42 0.64 17.98 -29.29
CA SER A 42 0.59 18.90 -30.43
C SER A 42 -0.80 19.50 -30.66
N LYS A 43 -1.86 18.80 -30.21
CA LYS A 43 -3.25 19.26 -30.27
C LYS A 43 -3.57 20.33 -29.22
N VAL A 44 -2.73 20.49 -28.20
CA VAL A 44 -2.92 21.48 -27.13
C VAL A 44 -2.41 22.85 -27.59
N ARG A 45 -3.30 23.85 -27.55
CA ARG A 45 -3.01 25.20 -28.03
C ARG A 45 -1.90 25.85 -27.21
N GLY A 46 -0.78 26.20 -27.88
CA GLY A 46 0.35 26.92 -27.27
C GLY A 46 1.53 26.04 -26.87
N VAL A 47 1.53 24.75 -27.22
CA VAL A 47 2.72 23.90 -27.09
C VAL A 47 3.70 24.22 -28.22
N ASN A 48 4.96 24.50 -27.87
CA ASN A 48 6.01 24.71 -28.87
C ASN A 48 6.58 23.36 -29.33
N ARG A 49 6.44 23.05 -30.63
CA ARG A 49 6.89 21.79 -31.24
C ARG A 49 8.37 21.48 -31.03
N ARG A 50 9.23 22.49 -30.87
CA ARG A 50 10.66 22.29 -30.64
C ARG A 50 10.98 21.77 -29.23
N HIS A 51 10.12 22.05 -28.25
CA HIS A 51 10.31 21.63 -26.86
C HIS A 51 9.47 20.41 -26.49
N LEU A 52 8.66 19.90 -27.41
CA LEU A 52 7.77 18.75 -27.20
C LEU A 52 8.54 17.50 -26.73
N THR A 53 9.61 17.15 -27.45
CA THR A 53 10.48 16.02 -27.13
C THR A 53 11.06 16.14 -25.73
N SER A 54 11.57 17.33 -25.37
CA SER A 54 12.15 17.60 -24.06
C SER A 54 11.10 17.55 -22.95
N ILE A 55 9.91 18.09 -23.17
CA ILE A 55 8.79 18.05 -22.20
C ILE A 55 8.32 16.61 -22.01
N LEU A 56 8.21 15.82 -23.08
CA LEU A 56 7.84 14.40 -23.01
C LEU A 56 8.89 13.57 -22.28
N GLN A 57 10.17 13.82 -22.54
CA GLN A 57 11.25 13.14 -21.83
C GLN A 57 11.22 13.46 -20.34
N GLN A 58 11.07 14.74 -19.96
CA GLN A 58 10.93 15.15 -18.57
C GLN A 58 9.65 14.57 -17.93
N ALA A 59 8.54 14.53 -18.66
CA ALA A 59 7.30 13.93 -18.19
C ALA A 59 7.46 12.42 -17.99
N ARG A 60 8.22 11.72 -18.84
CA ARG A 60 8.56 10.29 -18.65
C ARG A 60 9.45 10.07 -17.43
N GLU A 61 10.46 10.91 -17.22
CA GLU A 61 11.33 10.83 -16.05
C GLU A 61 10.56 11.09 -14.74
N LEU A 62 9.70 12.12 -14.73
CA LEU A 62 8.86 12.43 -13.58
C LEU A 62 7.79 11.37 -13.36
N ALA A 63 7.18 10.84 -14.43
CA ALA A 63 6.24 9.73 -14.34
C ALA A 63 6.92 8.46 -13.80
N GLY A 64 8.15 8.15 -14.23
CA GLY A 64 8.92 7.02 -13.73
C GLY A 64 9.28 7.17 -12.25
N ARG A 65 9.80 8.34 -11.84
CA ARG A 65 10.10 8.62 -10.43
C ARG A 65 8.85 8.57 -9.56
N GLU A 66 7.73 9.14 -10.02
CA GLU A 66 6.47 9.04 -9.28
C GLU A 66 5.99 7.60 -9.18
N GLN A 67 6.15 6.78 -10.22
CA GLN A 67 5.81 5.36 -10.15
C GLN A 67 6.69 4.62 -9.17
N ASP A 68 8.00 4.83 -9.18
CA ASP A 68 8.94 4.22 -8.23
C ASP A 68 8.65 4.67 -6.79
N GLU A 69 8.44 5.97 -6.57
CA GLU A 69 8.16 6.55 -5.25
C GLU A 69 6.75 6.21 -4.74
N GLN A 70 5.83 5.83 -5.63
CA GLN A 70 4.50 5.33 -5.29
C GLN A 70 4.47 3.81 -5.10
N GLN A 71 5.32 3.07 -5.82
CA GLN A 71 5.45 1.62 -5.73
C GLN A 71 6.25 1.21 -4.50
N GLU A 72 7.34 1.90 -4.17
CA GLU A 72 8.15 1.68 -2.96
C GLU A 72 7.31 1.55 -1.67
N PRO A 73 6.43 2.51 -1.32
CA PRO A 73 5.62 2.40 -0.10
C PRO A 73 4.54 1.32 -0.16
N ALA A 74 4.04 0.99 -1.36
CA ALA A 74 3.05 -0.07 -1.55
C ALA A 74 3.71 -1.46 -1.46
N GLN A 75 4.85 -1.65 -2.11
CA GLN A 75 5.66 -2.87 -2.07
C GLN A 75 6.19 -3.14 -0.66
N LEU A 76 6.72 -2.12 0.02
CA LEU A 76 7.20 -2.25 1.40
C LEU A 76 6.06 -2.58 2.37
N MET A 77 4.85 -2.05 2.12
CA MET A 77 3.66 -2.44 2.87
C MET A 77 3.26 -3.89 2.57
N GLN A 78 3.27 -4.32 1.31
CA GLN A 78 3.00 -5.70 0.93
C GLN A 78 3.98 -6.68 1.60
N GLN A 79 5.28 -6.41 1.56
CA GLN A 79 6.29 -7.21 2.25
C GLN A 79 6.01 -7.33 3.76
N ARG A 80 5.57 -6.24 4.41
CA ARG A 80 5.19 -6.27 5.83
C ARG A 80 3.93 -7.09 6.10
N VAL A 81 2.93 -7.03 5.22
CA VAL A 81 1.71 -7.84 5.32
C VAL A 81 2.06 -9.32 5.15
N THR A 82 2.87 -9.66 4.15
CA THR A 82 3.34 -11.03 3.89
C THR A 82 4.14 -11.57 5.09
N GLY A 83 5.13 -10.82 5.58
CA GLY A 83 5.92 -11.25 6.74
C GLY A 83 5.09 -11.38 8.02
N MET A 84 4.06 -10.54 8.21
CA MET A 84 3.12 -10.71 9.32
C MET A 84 2.27 -11.98 9.17
N ARG A 85 1.84 -12.30 7.94
CA ARG A 85 1.07 -13.51 7.65
C ARG A 85 1.88 -14.77 7.95
N GLU A 86 3.11 -14.84 7.45
CA GLU A 86 4.03 -15.96 7.70
C GLU A 86 4.26 -16.15 9.21
N LYS A 87 4.50 -15.07 9.97
CA LYS A 87 4.66 -15.17 11.44
C LYS A 87 3.40 -15.69 12.13
N VAL A 88 2.23 -15.23 11.71
CA VAL A 88 0.94 -15.68 12.26
C VAL A 88 0.72 -17.16 11.95
N GLU A 89 1.02 -17.59 10.74
CA GLU A 89 0.87 -18.97 10.27
C GLU A 89 1.86 -19.91 10.96
N ASN A 90 3.14 -19.55 11.02
CA ASN A 90 4.16 -20.31 11.76
C ASN A 90 3.79 -20.48 13.23
N LEU A 91 3.31 -19.41 13.87
CA LEU A 91 2.92 -19.48 15.28
C LEU A 91 1.62 -20.26 15.48
N ALA A 92 0.68 -20.18 14.54
CA ALA A 92 -0.51 -21.01 14.54
C ALA A 92 -0.17 -22.50 14.39
N GLN A 93 0.76 -22.83 13.49
CA GLN A 93 1.23 -24.19 13.26
C GLN A 93 1.97 -24.73 14.48
N ALA A 94 2.93 -23.97 15.04
CA ALA A 94 3.61 -24.35 16.28
C ALA A 94 2.63 -24.55 17.45
N THR A 95 1.56 -23.76 17.50
CA THR A 95 0.49 -23.93 18.52
C THR A 95 -0.33 -25.20 18.25
N ARG A 96 -0.65 -25.52 16.98
CA ARG A 96 -1.35 -26.76 16.62
C ARG A 96 -0.54 -27.99 17.00
N ASP A 97 0.76 -27.98 16.70
CA ASP A 97 1.65 -29.11 16.94
C ASP A 97 1.86 -29.33 18.45
N ARG A 98 2.06 -28.24 19.21
CA ARG A 98 2.27 -28.31 20.68
C ARG A 98 1.00 -28.63 21.46
N PHE A 99 -0.15 -28.14 21.00
CA PHE A 99 -1.42 -28.23 21.72
C PHE A 99 -2.49 -29.04 20.98
N ALA A 100 -2.09 -30.01 20.14
CA ALA A 100 -2.99 -30.78 19.29
C ALA A 100 -4.21 -31.37 20.06
N GLY A 101 -4.00 -31.85 21.28
CA GLY A 101 -5.08 -32.34 22.16
C GLY A 101 -6.04 -31.26 22.66
N GLU A 102 -5.55 -30.06 22.96
CA GLU A 102 -6.33 -28.92 23.47
C GLU A 102 -6.98 -28.08 22.34
N MET A 103 -6.59 -28.30 21.08
CA MET A 103 -7.11 -27.56 19.93
C MET A 103 -8.58 -27.90 19.60
N SER A 104 -9.06 -29.09 20.00
CA SER A 104 -10.46 -29.50 19.87
C SER A 104 -11.40 -28.75 20.82
N GLU A 105 -10.84 -28.19 21.90
CA GLU A 105 -11.58 -27.50 22.95
C GLU A 105 -12.05 -26.09 22.55
N LYS A 106 -12.91 -25.50 23.39
CA LYS A 106 -13.41 -24.12 23.22
C LYS A 106 -12.29 -23.09 23.08
N CYS A 107 -11.08 -23.36 23.60
CA CYS A 107 -9.94 -22.44 23.51
C CYS A 107 -9.31 -22.46 22.11
N GLY A 108 -9.06 -23.65 21.55
CA GLY A 108 -8.54 -23.83 20.19
C GLY A 108 -9.47 -23.31 19.10
N ARG A 109 -10.78 -23.60 19.20
CA ARG A 109 -11.78 -23.07 18.24
C ARG A 109 -11.80 -21.54 18.18
N LYS A 110 -11.66 -20.88 19.35
CA LYS A 110 -11.61 -19.41 19.42
C LYS A 110 -10.30 -18.86 18.85
N LEU A 111 -9.20 -19.57 19.02
CA LEU A 111 -7.91 -19.21 18.41
C LEU A 111 -7.99 -19.31 16.89
N GLY A 112 -8.59 -20.38 16.35
CA GLY A 112 -8.86 -20.52 14.90
C GLY A 112 -9.69 -19.35 14.34
N SER A 113 -10.79 -18.99 14.99
CA SER A 113 -11.60 -17.84 14.56
C SER A 113 -10.86 -16.50 14.69
N ASP A 114 -9.97 -16.36 15.67
CA ASP A 114 -9.13 -15.16 15.81
C ASP A 114 -8.10 -15.06 14.67
N LEU A 115 -7.50 -16.19 14.25
CA LEU A 115 -6.56 -16.28 13.12
C LEU A 115 -7.25 -15.95 11.79
N GLU A 116 -8.38 -16.57 11.52
CA GLU A 116 -9.15 -16.34 10.29
C GLU A 116 -9.57 -14.87 10.14
N ARG A 117 -9.92 -14.21 11.24
CA ARG A 117 -10.23 -12.76 11.25
C ARG A 117 -9.00 -11.90 11.00
N ILE A 118 -7.82 -12.32 11.47
CA ILE A 118 -6.57 -11.62 11.19
C ILE A 118 -6.22 -11.77 9.71
N GLU A 119 -6.31 -12.98 9.15
CA GLU A 119 -6.04 -13.22 7.73
C GLU A 119 -6.97 -12.43 6.82
N ASN A 120 -8.29 -12.50 7.06
CA ASN A 120 -9.26 -11.71 6.29
C ASN A 120 -8.97 -10.20 6.40
N ALA A 121 -8.57 -9.73 7.57
CA ALA A 121 -8.24 -8.32 7.75
C ALA A 121 -6.93 -7.91 7.05
N LEU A 122 -5.94 -8.82 6.98
CA LEU A 122 -4.71 -8.60 6.22
C LEU A 122 -4.96 -8.61 4.71
N LEU A 123 -5.87 -9.46 4.22
CA LEU A 123 -6.29 -9.47 2.81
C LEU A 123 -6.95 -8.15 2.43
N GLN A 124 -7.88 -7.65 3.25
CA GLN A 124 -8.51 -6.35 3.02
C GLN A 124 -7.52 -5.18 3.09
N MET A 125 -6.36 -5.35 3.74
CA MET A 125 -5.32 -4.33 3.78
C MET A 125 -4.55 -4.17 2.49
N HIS A 126 -4.63 -5.15 1.59
CA HIS A 126 -3.99 -5.12 0.27
C HIS A 126 -4.53 -3.98 -0.61
N ASP A 127 -5.77 -3.55 -0.38
CA ASP A 127 -6.47 -2.61 -1.28
C ASP A 127 -6.42 -1.14 -0.83
N PHE A 128 -5.76 -0.83 0.30
CA PHE A 128 -5.69 0.55 0.77
C PHE A 128 -4.56 1.34 0.10
N GLY A 129 -4.93 2.42 -0.59
CA GLY A 129 -3.97 3.33 -1.22
C GLY A 129 -3.03 4.09 -0.25
N ASN A 130 -2.04 4.79 -0.83
CA ASN A 130 -0.89 5.41 -0.16
C ASN A 130 -1.18 6.33 1.05
N LYS A 131 -2.39 6.89 1.18
CA LYS A 131 -2.76 7.72 2.34
C LYS A 131 -2.95 6.92 3.62
N ARG A 132 -3.37 5.65 3.52
CA ARG A 132 -3.60 4.77 4.69
C ARG A 132 -2.42 3.86 4.99
N SER A 133 -1.46 3.71 4.07
CA SER A 133 -0.29 2.82 4.21
C SER A 133 0.53 3.11 5.46
N LYS A 134 0.83 4.39 5.77
CA LYS A 134 1.59 4.77 6.98
C LYS A 134 0.88 4.38 8.29
N ARG A 135 -0.46 4.53 8.33
CA ARG A 135 -1.27 4.15 9.49
C ARG A 135 -1.29 2.63 9.65
N ILE A 136 -1.48 1.91 8.54
CA ILE A 136 -1.50 0.45 8.52
C ILE A 136 -0.12 -0.10 8.93
N ALA A 137 0.97 0.44 8.39
CA ALA A 137 2.33 0.03 8.76
C ALA A 137 2.59 0.13 10.28
N LYS A 138 2.18 1.24 10.92
CA LYS A 138 2.28 1.40 12.38
C LYS A 138 1.44 0.38 13.14
N ILE A 139 0.26 0.04 12.61
CA ILE A 139 -0.65 -0.94 13.21
C ILE A 139 -0.11 -2.36 13.06
N LEU A 140 0.44 -2.72 11.90
CA LEU A 140 1.10 -4.00 11.65
C LEU A 140 2.27 -4.19 12.60
N THR A 141 3.15 -3.19 12.76
CA THR A 141 4.25 -3.28 13.75
C THR A 141 3.73 -3.44 15.18
N LYS A 142 2.59 -2.84 15.53
CA LYS A 142 1.96 -3.05 16.85
C LYS A 142 1.43 -4.48 16.99
N ALA A 143 0.79 -5.02 15.94
CA ALA A 143 0.26 -6.37 15.94
C ALA A 143 1.38 -7.41 16.02
N GLU A 144 2.45 -7.22 15.25
CA GLU A 144 3.66 -8.03 15.26
C GLU A 144 4.27 -8.11 16.66
N LYS A 145 4.45 -6.97 17.34
CA LYS A 145 4.91 -6.92 18.75
C LYS A 145 4.00 -7.66 19.73
N LYS A 146 2.73 -7.92 19.38
CA LYS A 146 1.81 -8.71 20.23
C LYS A 146 1.88 -10.19 19.95
N VAL A 147 2.44 -10.60 18.82
CA VAL A 147 2.60 -12.01 18.42
C VAL A 147 4.04 -12.48 18.67
N SER A 148 5.02 -11.58 18.57
CA SER A 148 6.44 -11.87 18.87
C SER A 148 6.64 -12.33 20.31
N GLY A 149 7.39 -13.42 20.51
CA GLY A 149 7.71 -13.95 21.83
C GLY A 149 6.57 -14.77 22.47
N LEU A 150 5.56 -15.17 21.68
CA LEU A 150 4.54 -16.11 22.12
C LEU A 150 4.86 -17.57 21.78
N GLU A 151 5.99 -17.82 21.13
CA GLU A 151 6.39 -19.16 20.66
C GLU A 151 6.43 -20.17 21.81
N ASP A 152 6.99 -19.78 22.97
CA ASP A 152 7.09 -20.63 24.17
C ASP A 152 6.02 -20.34 25.23
N ALA A 153 4.94 -19.64 24.85
CA ALA A 153 3.87 -19.30 25.77
C ALA A 153 2.80 -20.39 25.85
N THR A 154 2.07 -20.43 26.97
CA THR A 154 0.92 -21.32 27.14
C THR A 154 -0.23 -20.96 26.19
N LEU A 155 -1.08 -21.93 25.81
CA LEU A 155 -2.22 -21.73 24.90
C LEU A 155 -3.11 -20.52 25.26
N LYS A 156 -3.34 -20.30 26.57
CA LYS A 156 -4.09 -19.13 27.08
C LYS A 156 -3.38 -17.79 26.78
N LYS A 157 -2.05 -17.74 26.92
CA LYS A 157 -1.24 -16.56 26.60
C LYS A 157 -1.19 -16.32 25.09
N VAL A 158 -0.98 -17.37 24.30
CA VAL A 158 -1.00 -17.34 22.83
C VAL A 158 -2.31 -16.76 22.33
N ARG A 159 -3.45 -17.29 22.79
CA ARG A 159 -4.78 -16.76 22.46
C ARG A 159 -4.98 -15.31 22.87
N LYS A 160 -4.51 -14.90 24.05
CA LYS A 160 -4.60 -13.50 24.50
C LYS A 160 -3.77 -12.58 23.59
N GLY A 161 -2.63 -13.08 23.10
CA GLY A 161 -1.80 -12.44 22.08
C GLY A 161 -2.54 -12.22 20.77
N PHE A 162 -3.06 -13.31 20.18
CA PHE A 162 -3.85 -13.25 18.94
C PHE A 162 -5.08 -12.34 19.06
N LYS A 163 -5.81 -12.41 20.17
CA LYS A 163 -6.95 -11.50 20.42
C LYS A 163 -6.52 -10.02 20.39
N LYS A 164 -5.34 -9.69 20.92
CA LYS A 164 -4.79 -8.32 20.90
C LYS A 164 -4.31 -7.93 19.50
N ALA A 165 -3.63 -8.83 18.80
CA ALA A 165 -3.20 -8.64 17.42
C ALA A 165 -4.41 -8.39 16.51
N ARG A 166 -5.45 -9.22 16.59
CA ARG A 166 -6.74 -9.06 15.91
C ARG A 166 -7.35 -7.68 16.14
N LYS A 167 -7.43 -7.23 17.40
CA LYS A 167 -7.96 -5.87 17.71
C LYS A 167 -7.12 -4.76 17.08
N ALA A 168 -5.79 -4.92 17.03
CA ALA A 168 -4.92 -3.94 16.40
C ALA A 168 -5.17 -3.89 14.89
N VAL A 169 -5.16 -5.06 14.22
CA VAL A 169 -5.36 -5.18 12.77
C VAL A 169 -6.75 -4.69 12.35
N LEU A 170 -7.83 -5.05 13.06
CA LEU A 170 -9.17 -4.53 12.76
C LEU A 170 -9.28 -2.99 12.93
N LYS A 171 -8.45 -2.38 13.78
CA LYS A 171 -8.38 -0.92 13.93
C LYS A 171 -7.74 -0.22 12.72
N ALA A 172 -7.06 -0.95 11.84
CA ALA A 172 -6.53 -0.41 10.59
C ALA A 172 -7.61 -0.36 9.49
N LEU A 173 -8.65 -1.19 9.59
CA LEU A 173 -9.77 -1.22 8.63
C LEU A 173 -10.86 -0.16 8.91
N THR A 174 -10.84 0.42 10.11
CA THR A 174 -11.77 1.46 10.57
C THR A 174 -11.16 2.85 10.46
#